data_AF-A0A211ZLD0-F1
#
_entry.id   AF-A0A211ZLD0-F1
#
_cell.length_a   1.000
_cell.length_b   1.000
_cell.length_c   1.000
_cell.angle_alpha   90.00
_cell.angle_beta   90.00
_cell.angle_gamma   90.00
#
_symmetry.space_group_name_H-M   'P 1'
#
loop_
_entity.id
_entity.type
_entity.pdbx_description
1 polymer ?
#
loop_
_entity_poly.entity_id
_entity_poly.type
_entity_poly.pdbx_seq_one_letter_code
_entity_poly.pdbx_strand_id
1 'polypeptide(L)'
;MGGAEHPQDPDQPSQITLAHPASPRRRTSPEMAAGPPPATFRPPGSGLPFPGWSGTVGFAMVPSSRRQRAAPELRRGPFRFRGSFPRRGGGTACSGPPLPPPWRPGNAGPDMMSETRRRLETVKTRRRLPEAESADPPVDPEAQQQIRIAWAYFVEGLTQAEIAERLGLTRLRVNRILQACREAGVIQIRIQSPLASCVALERTLIRRYGLRDAVVVPTPRDEDKIRTAIGVALGGYVENAVHDGMLVGIGWGLTLRLGLQSMRRRRMTDLSVVSLIGSMTRGSGENTFEIVSRFADLHDADRFYLAAPVYADDEAQRGSLLAGGVLREIYDKAKAADLALVSVGNVSDQNLMLALGVVDREVAALRAAGAVGDVLGTWLDAEGRPVDHPLNRRMVALSLDDLARIPTVVLASGGSYKFEIIRAALRRRYVNVLITDETLAERLAEDGEG
;
A
#
# COMPACT_ATOMS: atom_id res chain seq x y z
N MET A 1 -4.49 21.13 -76.70
CA MET A 1 -5.83 21.12 -76.06
C MET A 1 -5.64 20.33 -74.77
N GLY A 2 -5.32 20.90 -73.60
CA GLY A 2 -5.97 22.00 -72.86
C GLY A 2 -7.07 21.38 -71.97
N GLY A 3 -7.17 21.50 -70.65
CA GLY A 3 -6.37 22.06 -69.53
C GLY A 3 -6.52 21.09 -68.31
N ALA A 4 -5.73 21.08 -67.24
CA ALA A 4 -5.41 22.08 -66.21
C ALA A 4 -6.59 22.52 -65.31
N GLU A 5 -6.53 22.06 -64.04
CA GLU A 5 -6.92 22.74 -62.77
C GLU A 5 -8.43 23.01 -62.51
N HIS A 6 -9.01 23.01 -61.30
CA HIS A 6 -8.56 23.03 -59.89
C HIS A 6 -9.76 22.57 -58.97
N PRO A 7 -9.63 22.52 -57.62
CA PRO A 7 -10.35 21.63 -56.69
C PRO A 7 -11.61 22.23 -56.05
N GLN A 8 -12.40 21.38 -55.36
CA GLN A 8 -13.29 21.82 -54.29
C GLN A 8 -13.19 20.88 -53.07
N ASP A 9 -12.97 21.53 -51.92
CA ASP A 9 -12.83 21.03 -50.55
C ASP A 9 -14.22 21.01 -49.84
N PRO A 10 -14.40 20.68 -48.55
CA PRO A 10 -15.15 19.51 -48.11
C PRO A 10 -16.27 19.88 -47.13
N ASP A 11 -17.54 19.63 -47.40
CA ASP A 11 -18.54 19.60 -46.32
C ASP A 11 -19.85 18.97 -46.79
N GLN A 12 -20.04 17.70 -46.46
CA GLN A 12 -21.25 17.16 -45.81
C GLN A 12 -21.28 15.61 -45.86
N PRO A 13 -21.72 14.94 -44.79
CA PRO A 13 -21.60 13.48 -44.66
C PRO A 13 -22.72 12.73 -45.39
N SER A 14 -22.32 11.75 -46.19
CA SER A 14 -23.16 10.75 -46.83
C SER A 14 -23.62 9.68 -45.84
N GLN A 15 -24.94 9.57 -45.70
CA GLN A 15 -25.65 8.41 -45.15
C GLN A 15 -25.67 7.27 -46.18
N ILE A 16 -25.64 6.02 -45.70
CA ILE A 16 -26.25 4.76 -46.20
C ILE A 16 -25.47 3.59 -45.55
N THR A 17 -25.96 2.42 -45.13
CA THR A 17 -27.24 1.75 -44.76
C THR A 17 -26.84 0.30 -44.43
N LEU A 18 -27.74 -0.44 -43.76
CA LEU A 18 -28.00 -1.90 -43.79
C LEU A 18 -27.62 -2.63 -42.50
N ALA A 19 -28.36 -3.62 -41.99
CA ALA A 19 -29.74 -4.10 -42.14
C ALA A 19 -29.91 -5.23 -41.10
N HIS A 20 -31.13 -5.40 -40.59
CA HIS A 20 -31.54 -6.44 -39.63
C HIS A 20 -31.69 -7.83 -40.29
N PRO A 21 -31.63 -8.91 -39.49
CA PRO A 21 -32.80 -9.80 -39.32
C PRO A 21 -32.87 -10.32 -37.86
N ALA A 22 -33.82 -11.12 -37.35
CA ALA A 22 -35.23 -11.41 -37.59
C ALA A 22 -35.73 -12.17 -36.32
N SER A 23 -36.98 -11.99 -35.89
CA SER A 23 -37.60 -12.68 -34.74
C SER A 23 -38.21 -14.03 -35.13
N PRO A 24 -38.48 -14.95 -34.17
CA PRO A 24 -39.57 -15.91 -34.33
C PRO A 24 -40.71 -15.77 -33.29
N ARG A 25 -41.86 -16.28 -33.74
CA ARG A 25 -43.26 -16.07 -33.32
C ARG A 25 -43.65 -16.62 -31.93
N ARG A 26 -44.66 -15.97 -31.32
CA ARG A 26 -45.49 -16.49 -30.21
C ARG A 26 -46.63 -17.37 -30.71
N ARG A 27 -46.98 -18.42 -29.95
CA ARG A 27 -48.29 -19.11 -29.95
C ARG A 27 -48.78 -19.29 -28.50
N THR A 28 -50.01 -18.79 -28.26
CA THR A 28 -51.12 -19.28 -27.42
C THR A 28 -50.93 -19.79 -25.97
N SER A 29 -51.76 -19.23 -25.07
CA SER A 29 -52.00 -19.42 -23.61
C SER A 29 -52.43 -20.85 -23.17
N PRO A 30 -52.58 -21.18 -21.85
CA PRO A 30 -53.55 -20.58 -20.89
C PRO A 30 -53.09 -20.44 -19.40
N GLU A 31 -53.97 -19.79 -18.61
CA GLU A 31 -53.97 -19.59 -17.15
C GLU A 31 -53.63 -20.83 -16.30
N MET A 32 -53.05 -20.62 -15.10
CA MET A 32 -53.60 -21.15 -13.84
C MET A 32 -52.85 -20.66 -12.58
N ALA A 33 -53.65 -20.14 -11.65
CA ALA A 33 -53.61 -20.26 -10.19
C ALA A 33 -52.38 -19.78 -9.37
N ALA A 34 -52.64 -18.76 -8.55
CA ALA A 34 -51.86 -18.37 -7.38
C ALA A 34 -51.87 -19.47 -6.29
N GLY A 35 -50.70 -19.77 -5.73
CA GLY A 35 -50.51 -20.61 -4.54
C GLY A 35 -49.91 -19.79 -3.37
N PRO A 36 -50.16 -20.18 -2.10
CA PRO A 36 -50.02 -19.32 -0.93
C PRO A 36 -48.58 -19.19 -0.38
N PRO A 37 -48.29 -18.18 0.45
CA PRO A 37 -46.93 -17.92 0.96
C PRO A 37 -46.50 -18.94 2.04
N PRO A 38 -45.20 -19.23 2.18
CA PRO A 38 -44.71 -20.20 3.15
C PRO A 38 -44.75 -19.66 4.59
N ALA A 39 -45.04 -20.59 5.50
CA ALA A 39 -45.34 -20.39 6.91
C ALA A 39 -44.13 -20.00 7.77
N THR A 40 -44.44 -19.19 8.79
CA THR A 40 -43.59 -18.74 9.88
C THR A 40 -43.22 -19.90 10.81
N PHE A 41 -41.91 -20.09 11.03
CA PHE A 41 -41.40 -21.07 11.98
C PHE A 41 -41.20 -20.42 13.36
N ARG A 42 -41.88 -20.96 14.38
CA ARG A 42 -41.80 -20.58 15.79
C ARG A 42 -41.11 -21.72 16.56
N PRO A 43 -40.07 -21.48 17.39
CA PRO A 43 -39.55 -22.51 18.29
C PRO A 43 -40.40 -22.59 19.57
N PRO A 44 -40.50 -23.77 20.22
CA PRO A 44 -41.26 -23.94 21.45
C PRO A 44 -40.49 -23.45 22.68
N GLY A 45 -41.19 -22.84 23.62
CA GLY A 45 -40.67 -22.40 24.92
C GLY A 45 -41.02 -23.35 26.05
N SER A 46 -40.10 -23.45 27.01
CA SER A 46 -40.29 -23.74 28.46
C SER A 46 -38.90 -23.53 29.10
N GLY A 47 -38.65 -22.91 30.25
CA GLY A 47 -39.45 -22.20 31.25
C GLY A 47 -38.54 -21.99 32.48
N LEU A 48 -38.19 -20.71 32.77
CA LEU A 48 -37.83 -20.11 34.08
C LEU A 48 -36.50 -20.53 34.81
N PRO A 49 -35.97 -19.71 35.76
CA PRO A 49 -36.07 -18.25 35.95
C PRO A 49 -34.70 -17.52 36.15
N PHE A 50 -34.76 -16.19 36.09
CA PHE A 50 -33.76 -15.18 36.47
C PHE A 50 -33.30 -15.28 37.95
N PRO A 51 -32.11 -14.73 38.30
CA PRO A 51 -31.98 -13.31 38.71
C PRO A 51 -30.83 -12.64 37.93
N GLY A 52 -31.00 -11.45 37.33
CA GLY A 52 -31.12 -10.16 38.00
C GLY A 52 -29.70 -9.69 38.31
N TRP A 53 -29.24 -8.60 37.69
CA TRP A 53 -28.25 -7.65 38.25
C TRP A 53 -28.21 -6.40 37.35
N SER A 54 -28.64 -5.30 37.95
CA SER A 54 -28.46 -3.91 37.55
C SER A 54 -27.01 -3.48 37.72
N GLY A 55 -26.44 -2.71 36.80
CA GLY A 55 -25.15 -2.08 37.04
C GLY A 55 -24.52 -1.41 35.83
N THR A 56 -24.71 -0.10 35.75
CA THR A 56 -23.79 0.93 35.26
C THR A 56 -22.41 0.45 34.76
N VAL A 57 -22.10 0.61 33.47
CA VAL A 57 -20.73 0.43 32.97
C VAL A 57 -19.92 1.68 33.31
N GLY A 58 -19.28 1.64 34.47
CA GLY A 58 -18.17 2.51 34.80
C GLY A 58 -16.91 2.10 34.03
N PHE A 59 -16.12 3.11 33.65
CA PHE A 59 -14.74 2.96 33.18
C PHE A 59 -13.94 2.05 34.12
N ALA A 60 -13.46 0.91 33.60
CA ALA A 60 -12.51 0.06 34.30
C ALA A 60 -11.18 0.05 33.54
N MET A 61 -10.23 0.76 34.14
CA MET A 61 -8.80 0.79 33.88
C MET A 61 -8.21 -0.63 33.98
N VAL A 62 -7.53 -1.10 32.94
CA VAL A 62 -6.82 -2.39 32.94
C VAL A 62 -5.51 -2.24 33.73
N PRO A 63 -5.23 -3.06 34.76
CA PRO A 63 -3.97 -3.02 35.47
C PRO A 63 -2.87 -3.77 34.70
N SER A 64 -1.71 -3.13 34.61
CA SER A 64 -0.48 -3.67 34.06
C SER A 64 0.10 -4.75 34.98
N SER A 65 0.16 -6.00 34.51
CA SER A 65 0.91 -7.06 35.18
C SER A 65 2.35 -7.11 34.63
N ARG A 66 3.25 -6.45 35.35
CA ARG A 66 4.70 -6.65 35.26
C ARG A 66 5.02 -8.11 35.60
N ARG A 67 5.45 -8.91 34.63
CA ARG A 67 6.23 -10.13 34.90
C ARG A 67 7.71 -9.79 34.82
N GLN A 68 8.32 -9.67 35.99
CA GLN A 68 9.77 -9.69 36.17
C GLN A 68 10.32 -11.04 35.67
N ARG A 69 11.25 -11.00 34.72
CA ARG A 69 12.20 -12.10 34.49
C ARG A 69 13.58 -11.60 34.91
N ALA A 70 14.17 -12.33 35.85
CA ALA A 70 15.49 -12.11 36.39
C ALA A 70 16.57 -12.31 35.32
N ALA A 71 17.53 -11.40 35.27
CA ALA A 71 18.78 -11.53 34.52
C ALA A 71 19.79 -12.35 35.36
N PRO A 72 20.62 -13.22 34.75
CA PRO A 72 21.72 -13.84 35.46
C PRO A 72 22.95 -12.92 35.50
N GLU A 73 23.48 -12.76 36.71
CA GLU A 73 24.70 -12.01 37.03
C GLU A 73 25.95 -12.62 36.38
N LEU A 74 26.69 -11.81 35.63
CA LEU A 74 28.03 -12.10 35.14
C LEU A 74 29.04 -11.92 36.28
N ARG A 75 29.48 -13.04 36.87
CA ARG A 75 30.66 -13.08 37.75
C ARG A 75 31.94 -12.84 36.95
N ARG A 76 32.64 -11.76 37.28
CA ARG A 76 34.01 -11.47 36.84
C ARG A 76 35.02 -12.30 37.65
N GLY A 77 35.86 -13.06 36.97
CA GLY A 77 37.07 -13.71 37.49
C GLY A 77 38.15 -13.75 36.40
N PRO A 78 39.44 -13.61 36.72
CA PRO A 78 40.44 -13.11 35.79
C PRO A 78 41.06 -14.25 34.96
N PHE A 79 41.09 -14.11 33.64
CA PHE A 79 41.87 -15.00 32.78
C PHE A 79 43.02 -14.25 32.09
N ARG A 80 44.23 -14.67 32.46
CA ARG A 80 45.52 -14.30 31.88
C ARG A 80 45.65 -14.91 30.48
N PHE A 81 45.95 -14.10 29.48
CA PHE A 81 46.40 -14.60 28.17
C PHE A 81 47.93 -14.63 28.12
N ARG A 82 48.51 -15.84 28.08
CA ARG A 82 49.89 -16.09 27.63
C ARG A 82 49.84 -16.31 26.11
N GLY A 83 50.66 -15.55 25.40
CA GLY A 83 50.69 -15.56 23.94
C GLY A 83 51.49 -16.70 23.33
N SER A 84 51.26 -16.89 22.03
CA SER A 84 52.26 -17.27 21.02
C SER A 84 51.56 -17.40 19.66
N PHE A 85 51.70 -16.38 18.80
CA PHE A 85 51.46 -16.48 17.36
C PHE A 85 52.79 -16.22 16.64
N PRO A 86 53.11 -16.98 15.56
CA PRO A 86 54.42 -16.90 14.92
C PRO A 86 54.56 -15.69 13.98
N ARG A 87 55.75 -15.08 14.04
CA ARG A 87 56.39 -14.20 13.03
C ARG A 87 56.73 -15.04 11.77
N ARG A 88 56.93 -14.56 10.55
CA ARG A 88 57.00 -13.24 9.87
C ARG A 88 57.13 -13.51 8.36
N GLY A 89 56.77 -12.52 7.54
CA GLY A 89 57.31 -12.23 6.20
C GLY A 89 56.25 -11.51 5.36
N GLY A 90 56.45 -10.33 4.76
CA GLY A 90 57.53 -9.36 4.67
C GLY A 90 57.04 -8.18 3.79
N GLY A 91 57.58 -6.96 4.00
CA GLY A 91 57.36 -5.73 3.18
C GLY A 91 55.98 -5.09 3.31
N THR A 92 55.75 -3.78 3.36
CA THR A 92 56.55 -2.55 3.19
C THR A 92 55.73 -1.45 3.88
N ALA A 93 56.40 -0.55 4.62
CA ALA A 93 55.78 0.54 5.36
C ALA A 93 55.57 1.77 4.48
N CYS A 94 54.38 2.37 4.52
CA CYS A 94 54.13 3.77 4.16
C CYS A 94 53.32 4.45 5.28
N SER A 95 53.83 5.61 5.68
CA SER A 95 53.49 6.43 6.85
C SER A 95 52.20 7.25 6.68
N GLY A 96 51.30 7.21 7.67
CA GLY A 96 50.23 8.19 7.87
C GLY A 96 50.69 9.40 8.73
N PRO A 97 50.04 10.56 8.63
CA PRO A 97 50.48 11.80 9.29
C PRO A 97 50.22 11.77 10.81
N PRO A 98 51.00 12.53 11.61
CA PRO A 98 50.93 12.47 13.07
C PRO A 98 49.71 13.22 13.64
N LEU A 99 49.18 12.72 14.75
CA LEU A 99 48.12 13.36 15.55
C LEU A 99 48.63 14.64 16.24
N PRO A 100 47.80 15.68 16.41
CA PRO A 100 48.19 16.92 17.09
C PRO A 100 48.35 16.72 18.62
N PRO A 101 49.21 17.53 19.28
CA PRO A 101 49.51 17.37 20.70
C PRO A 101 48.37 17.86 21.61
N PRO A 102 48.27 17.33 22.85
CA PRO A 102 47.25 17.73 23.81
C PRO A 102 47.51 19.15 24.36
N TRP A 103 46.45 19.94 24.43
CA TRP A 103 46.46 21.32 24.89
C TRP A 103 46.78 21.44 26.40
N ARG A 104 47.68 22.37 26.77
CA ARG A 104 48.02 22.74 28.15
C ARG A 104 47.60 24.20 28.42
N PRO A 105 46.96 24.50 29.55
CA PRO A 105 46.56 25.87 29.89
C PRO A 105 47.72 26.64 30.55
N GLY A 106 48.05 27.82 30.03
CA GLY A 106 48.98 28.75 30.66
C GLY A 106 49.03 30.11 29.96
N ASN A 107 48.61 31.14 30.69
CA ASN A 107 48.78 32.60 30.47
C ASN A 107 47.89 33.29 29.41
N ALA A 108 46.70 33.71 29.84
CA ALA A 108 46.04 34.91 29.34
C ALA A 108 45.81 35.87 30.52
N GLY A 109 46.26 37.11 30.37
CA GLY A 109 46.19 38.18 31.37
C GLY A 109 44.77 38.70 31.63
N PRO A 110 44.63 39.66 32.56
CA PRO A 110 43.34 40.05 33.12
C PRO A 110 42.63 41.07 32.23
N ASP A 111 41.87 40.62 31.24
CA ASP A 111 40.86 41.50 30.60
C ASP A 111 39.73 40.72 29.89
N MET A 112 39.11 39.79 30.61
CA MET A 112 38.04 38.94 30.05
C MET A 112 36.84 38.75 31.00
N MET A 113 36.59 39.76 31.84
CA MET A 113 35.36 39.83 32.67
C MET A 113 34.51 41.09 32.41
N SER A 114 34.96 42.03 31.58
CA SER A 114 34.19 43.20 31.13
C SER A 114 33.33 42.90 29.88
N GLU A 115 33.84 42.06 28.97
CA GLU A 115 33.13 41.63 27.74
C GLU A 115 31.99 40.64 28.04
N THR A 116 32.19 39.76 29.03
CA THR A 116 31.25 38.68 29.39
C THR A 116 30.05 39.19 30.19
N ARG A 117 30.21 40.27 30.99
CA ARG A 117 29.10 40.91 31.71
C ARG A 117 28.17 41.70 30.78
N ARG A 118 28.72 42.34 29.74
CA ARG A 118 27.94 43.13 28.77
C ARG A 118 27.08 42.25 27.84
N ARG A 119 27.52 41.02 27.56
CA ARG A 119 26.76 40.01 26.81
C ARG A 119 25.71 39.25 27.61
N LEU A 120 25.79 39.25 28.94
CA LEU A 120 24.81 38.57 29.81
C LEU A 120 23.67 39.49 30.29
N GLU A 121 23.82 40.82 30.22
CA GLU A 121 22.74 41.77 30.55
C GLU A 121 21.86 42.16 29.34
N THR A 122 22.31 41.93 28.11
CA THR A 122 21.47 42.08 26.90
C THR A 122 20.50 40.91 26.68
N VAL A 123 20.54 39.89 27.55
CA VAL A 123 19.71 38.67 27.47
C VAL A 123 18.48 38.72 28.41
N LYS A 124 18.24 39.82 29.13
CA LYS A 124 17.08 39.97 30.04
C LYS A 124 16.06 41.05 29.68
N THR A 125 16.11 41.61 28.47
CA THR A 125 15.05 42.50 27.98
C THR A 125 14.04 41.70 27.17
N ARG A 126 12.90 41.42 27.82
CA ARG A 126 11.66 40.81 27.30
C ARG A 126 11.51 40.93 25.78
N ARG A 127 11.90 39.87 25.05
CA ARG A 127 11.24 39.54 23.79
C ARG A 127 9.91 38.92 24.20
N ARG A 128 8.83 39.72 24.20
CA ARG A 128 7.49 39.14 24.10
C ARG A 128 7.56 38.22 22.88
N LEU A 129 7.45 36.91 23.10
CA LEU A 129 7.04 36.01 22.04
C LEU A 129 5.77 36.64 21.45
N PRO A 130 5.65 36.84 20.13
CA PRO A 130 4.32 37.09 19.59
C PRO A 130 3.48 35.93 20.11
N GLU A 131 2.38 36.26 20.79
CA GLU A 131 1.33 35.28 21.06
C GLU A 131 1.15 34.54 19.75
N ALA A 132 1.33 33.22 19.79
CA ALA A 132 1.00 32.38 18.66
C ALA A 132 -0.51 32.55 18.47
N GLU A 133 -0.89 33.58 17.71
CA GLU A 133 -2.15 33.65 17.03
C GLU A 133 -2.21 32.31 16.30
N SER A 134 -3.09 31.44 16.78
CA SER A 134 -3.41 30.17 16.14
C SER A 134 -4.03 30.50 14.81
N ALA A 135 -3.19 30.90 13.85
CA ALA A 135 -3.54 31.01 12.46
C ALA A 135 -3.62 29.58 11.96
N ASP A 136 -4.73 28.91 12.28
CA ASP A 136 -5.23 27.86 11.41
C ASP A 136 -5.11 28.40 9.98
N PRO A 137 -4.47 27.66 9.06
CA PRO A 137 -4.36 28.12 7.69
C PRO A 137 -5.76 28.49 7.18
N PRO A 138 -5.91 29.57 6.40
CA PRO A 138 -7.21 30.02 5.93
C PRO A 138 -7.93 28.84 5.29
N VAL A 139 -9.00 28.39 5.94
CA VAL A 139 -9.70 27.20 5.51
C VAL A 139 -10.42 27.57 4.22
N ASP A 140 -10.04 26.92 3.13
CA ASP A 140 -10.64 27.11 1.81
C ASP A 140 -12.18 27.01 1.93
N PRO A 141 -12.94 28.08 1.59
CA PRO A 141 -14.39 28.08 1.65
C PRO A 141 -15.02 26.92 0.86
N GLU A 142 -14.38 26.51 -0.24
CA GLU A 142 -14.85 25.37 -1.04
C GLU A 142 -14.65 24.06 -0.28
N ALA A 143 -13.47 23.83 0.31
CA ALA A 143 -13.22 22.70 1.20
C ALA A 143 -14.19 22.65 2.39
N GLN A 144 -14.54 23.79 3.01
CA GLN A 144 -15.54 23.83 4.07
C GLN A 144 -16.93 23.40 3.59
N GLN A 145 -17.34 23.86 2.40
CA GLN A 145 -18.63 23.49 1.82
C GLN A 145 -18.69 21.99 1.52
N GLN A 146 -17.59 21.42 1.01
CA GLN A 146 -17.46 19.98 0.76
C GLN A 146 -17.60 19.15 2.05
N ILE A 147 -16.93 19.56 3.13
CA ILE A 147 -17.03 18.90 4.44
C ILE A 147 -18.46 18.98 5.00
N ARG A 148 -19.12 20.13 4.89
CA ARG A 148 -20.52 20.28 5.34
C ARG A 148 -21.47 19.37 4.58
N ILE A 149 -21.30 19.23 3.27
CA ILE A 149 -22.07 18.30 2.44
C ILE A 149 -21.84 16.85 2.89
N ALA A 150 -20.58 16.47 3.12
CA ALA A 150 -20.23 15.14 3.60
C ALA A 150 -20.85 14.84 4.98
N TRP A 151 -20.76 15.79 5.91
CA TRP A 151 -21.32 15.67 7.25
C TRP A 151 -22.85 15.51 7.23
N ALA A 152 -23.53 16.37 6.46
CA ALA A 152 -24.98 16.30 6.30
C ALA A 152 -25.43 14.94 5.75
N TYR A 153 -24.67 14.34 4.83
CA TYR A 153 -25.02 13.04 4.25
C TYR A 153 -24.71 11.86 5.19
N PHE A 154 -23.48 11.77 5.69
CA PHE A 154 -23.02 10.57 6.42
C PHE A 154 -23.27 10.60 7.93
N VAL A 155 -23.39 11.79 8.53
CA VAL A 155 -23.57 11.95 9.98
C VAL A 155 -25.01 12.33 10.31
N GLU A 156 -25.57 13.33 9.61
CA GLU A 156 -26.96 13.76 9.83
C GLU A 156 -27.98 12.85 9.14
N GLY A 157 -27.55 12.04 8.15
CA GLY A 157 -28.41 11.11 7.43
C GLY A 157 -29.33 11.76 6.39
N LEU A 158 -29.05 13.01 5.99
CA LEU A 158 -29.84 13.71 4.97
C LEU A 158 -29.63 13.08 3.59
N THR A 159 -30.70 13.05 2.80
CA THR A 159 -30.64 12.65 1.39
C THR A 159 -29.92 13.71 0.56
N GLN A 160 -29.39 13.31 -0.61
CA GLN A 160 -28.75 14.26 -1.53
C GLN A 160 -29.71 15.37 -2.02
N ALA A 161 -31.03 15.11 -2.00
CA ALA A 161 -32.05 16.09 -2.37
C ALA A 161 -32.25 17.13 -1.27
N GLU A 162 -32.37 16.71 -0.01
CA GLU A 162 -32.48 17.62 1.14
C GLU A 162 -31.23 18.49 1.31
N ILE A 163 -30.04 17.93 1.07
CA ILE A 163 -28.78 18.69 1.09
C ILE A 163 -28.75 19.73 -0.04
N ALA A 164 -29.21 19.35 -1.24
CA ALA A 164 -29.26 20.23 -2.39
C ALA A 164 -30.18 21.44 -2.13
N GLU A 165 -31.37 21.19 -1.59
CA GLU A 165 -32.32 22.25 -1.20
C GLU A 165 -31.75 23.15 -0.09
N ARG A 166 -31.21 22.56 0.98
CA ARG A 166 -30.66 23.29 2.13
C ARG A 166 -29.49 24.21 1.77
N LEU A 167 -28.69 23.84 0.78
CA LEU A 167 -27.46 24.57 0.40
C LEU A 167 -27.60 25.34 -0.92
N GLY A 168 -28.78 25.37 -1.54
CA GLY A 168 -28.98 26.02 -2.84
C GLY A 168 -28.14 25.41 -3.96
N LEU A 169 -27.88 24.10 -3.90
CA LEU A 169 -27.11 23.35 -4.89
C LEU A 169 -28.02 22.43 -5.71
N THR A 170 -27.52 21.93 -6.84
CA THR A 170 -28.20 20.85 -7.56
C THR A 170 -27.85 19.50 -6.94
N ARG A 171 -28.77 18.53 -7.00
CA ARG A 171 -28.50 17.14 -6.58
C ARG A 171 -27.27 16.55 -7.28
N LEU A 172 -27.05 16.88 -8.56
CA LEU A 172 -25.87 16.47 -9.31
C LEU A 172 -24.57 17.05 -8.71
N ARG A 173 -24.58 18.32 -8.29
CA ARG A 173 -23.41 18.95 -7.67
C ARG A 173 -23.12 18.37 -6.29
N VAL A 174 -24.15 18.11 -5.48
CA VAL A 174 -24.00 17.38 -4.19
C VAL A 174 -23.38 16.00 -4.41
N ASN A 175 -23.90 15.25 -5.39
CA ASN A 175 -23.38 13.92 -5.72
C ASN A 175 -21.90 13.98 -6.15
N ARG A 176 -21.53 14.89 -7.06
CA ARG A 176 -20.15 15.11 -7.49
C ARG A 176 -19.23 15.49 -6.34
N ILE A 177 -19.68 16.35 -5.42
CA ILE A 177 -18.90 16.74 -4.24
C ILE A 177 -18.68 15.55 -3.31
N LEU A 178 -19.72 14.78 -3.00
CA LEU A 178 -19.58 13.57 -2.17
C LEU A 178 -18.63 12.55 -2.82
N GLN A 179 -18.68 12.41 -4.15
CA GLN A 179 -17.77 11.57 -4.91
C GLN A 179 -16.33 12.09 -4.83
N ALA A 180 -16.11 13.39 -5.08
CA ALA A 180 -14.80 14.02 -4.97
C ALA A 180 -14.22 13.88 -3.55
N CYS A 181 -15.03 14.04 -2.50
CA CYS A 181 -14.60 13.83 -1.12
C CYS A 181 -14.17 12.38 -0.85
N ARG A 182 -14.87 11.39 -1.43
CA ARG A 182 -14.47 9.97 -1.35
C ARG A 182 -13.16 9.72 -2.11
N GLU A 183 -13.04 10.23 -3.33
CA GLU A 183 -11.84 10.06 -4.17
C GLU A 183 -10.60 10.75 -3.57
N ALA A 184 -10.79 11.90 -2.93
CA ALA A 184 -9.76 12.62 -2.20
C ALA A 184 -9.39 11.97 -0.85
N GLY A 185 -10.20 11.03 -0.35
CA GLY A 185 -9.98 10.37 0.95
C GLY A 185 -10.42 11.21 2.16
N VAL A 186 -11.18 12.30 1.94
CA VAL A 186 -11.79 13.12 3.01
C VAL A 186 -12.82 12.30 3.78
N ILE A 187 -13.50 11.38 3.10
CA ILE A 187 -14.51 10.49 3.67
C ILE A 187 -13.95 9.07 3.71
N GLN A 188 -13.82 8.53 4.92
CA GLN A 188 -13.40 7.15 5.15
C GLN A 188 -14.55 6.37 5.80
N ILE A 189 -15.00 5.30 5.15
CA ILE A 189 -16.05 4.42 5.67
C ILE A 189 -15.37 3.20 6.27
N ARG A 190 -15.51 3.02 7.59
CA ARG A 190 -15.04 1.82 8.30
C ARG A 190 -16.24 0.94 8.65
N ILE A 191 -16.29 -0.25 8.07
CA ILE A 191 -17.30 -1.26 8.38
C ILE A 191 -16.68 -2.26 9.34
N GLN A 192 -17.23 -2.38 10.55
CA GLN A 192 -16.85 -3.41 11.52
C GLN A 192 -17.93 -4.49 11.52
N SER A 193 -17.71 -5.56 10.76
CA SER A 193 -18.61 -6.71 10.73
C SER A 193 -17.80 -7.99 10.70
N PRO A 194 -17.91 -8.88 11.71
CA PRO A 194 -17.34 -10.21 11.62
C PRO A 194 -18.24 -11.04 10.68
N LEU A 195 -17.97 -10.98 9.38
CA LEU A 195 -18.60 -11.88 8.43
C LEU A 195 -18.00 -13.27 8.64
N ALA A 196 -18.77 -14.14 9.27
CA ALA A 196 -18.29 -15.46 9.71
C ALA A 196 -17.71 -16.30 8.56
N SER A 197 -18.23 -16.15 7.33
CA SER A 197 -17.70 -16.81 6.13
C SER A 197 -16.28 -16.35 5.80
N CYS A 198 -16.06 -15.03 5.72
CA CYS A 198 -14.75 -14.43 5.48
C CYS A 198 -13.73 -14.86 6.55
N VAL A 199 -14.11 -14.82 7.83
CA VAL A 199 -13.22 -15.25 8.94
C VAL A 199 -12.87 -16.74 8.85
N ALA A 200 -13.80 -17.59 8.40
CA ALA A 200 -13.51 -19.00 8.18
C ALA A 200 -12.51 -19.19 7.02
N LEU A 201 -12.69 -18.45 5.92
CA LEU A 201 -11.78 -18.46 4.78
C LEU A 201 -10.38 -17.98 5.15
N GLU A 202 -10.25 -16.87 5.90
CA GLU A 202 -8.97 -16.36 6.41
C GLU A 202 -8.18 -17.45 7.13
N ARG A 203 -8.83 -18.14 8.08
CA ARG A 203 -8.23 -19.24 8.83
C ARG A 203 -7.82 -20.42 7.94
N THR A 204 -8.61 -20.73 6.93
CA THR A 204 -8.29 -21.80 5.97
C THR A 204 -7.08 -21.44 5.12
N LEU A 205 -7.02 -20.22 4.59
CA LEU A 205 -5.89 -19.73 3.80
C LEU A 205 -4.60 -19.68 4.63
N ILE A 206 -4.68 -19.20 5.87
CA ILE A 206 -3.56 -19.20 6.83
C ILE A 206 -2.98 -20.60 7.00
N ARG A 207 -3.82 -21.61 7.29
CA ARG A 207 -3.36 -22.99 7.45
C ARG A 207 -2.81 -23.59 6.16
N ARG A 208 -3.51 -23.40 5.04
CA ARG A 208 -3.20 -24.04 3.75
C ARG A 208 -1.87 -23.56 3.17
N TYR A 209 -1.67 -22.24 3.14
CA TYR A 209 -0.47 -21.64 2.56
C TYR A 209 0.61 -21.34 3.61
N GLY A 210 0.32 -21.54 4.91
CA GLY A 210 1.22 -21.18 6.00
C GLY A 210 1.47 -19.67 6.07
N LEU A 211 0.40 -18.89 5.90
CA LEU A 211 0.47 -17.43 5.99
C LEU A 211 0.61 -17.02 7.46
N ARG A 212 1.25 -15.88 7.67
CA ARG A 212 1.23 -15.18 8.94
C ARG A 212 -0.15 -14.63 9.24
N ASP A 213 -0.82 -14.08 8.23
CA ASP A 213 -2.16 -13.51 8.36
C ASP A 213 -2.91 -13.52 7.02
N ALA A 214 -4.23 -13.39 7.07
CA ALA A 214 -5.09 -13.22 5.90
C ALA A 214 -6.28 -12.33 6.23
N VAL A 215 -6.67 -11.47 5.30
CA VAL A 215 -7.86 -10.63 5.38
C VAL A 215 -8.72 -10.87 4.14
N VAL A 216 -9.96 -11.30 4.34
CA VAL A 216 -10.91 -11.56 3.27
C VAL A 216 -12.04 -10.55 3.33
N VAL A 217 -12.26 -9.85 2.21
CA VAL A 217 -13.39 -8.92 2.05
C VAL A 217 -14.51 -9.55 1.22
N PRO A 218 -15.78 -9.19 1.45
CA PRO A 218 -16.87 -9.63 0.58
C PRO A 218 -16.62 -9.21 -0.86
N THR A 219 -16.80 -10.12 -1.80
CA THR A 219 -16.69 -9.80 -3.22
C THR A 219 -17.87 -8.91 -3.63
N PRO A 220 -17.62 -7.66 -4.08
CA PRO A 220 -18.68 -6.81 -4.60
C PRO A 220 -19.29 -7.41 -5.86
N ARG A 221 -20.58 -7.12 -6.12
CA ARG A 221 -21.24 -7.55 -7.38
C ARG A 221 -20.62 -6.95 -8.64
N ASP A 222 -20.04 -5.77 -8.50
CA ASP A 222 -19.32 -5.06 -9.55
C ASP A 222 -17.82 -5.36 -9.41
N GLU A 223 -17.26 -6.10 -10.35
CA GLU A 223 -15.85 -6.53 -10.32
C GLU A 223 -14.88 -5.35 -10.27
N ASP A 224 -15.25 -4.19 -10.83
CA ASP A 224 -14.41 -2.99 -10.78
C ASP A 224 -14.22 -2.46 -9.36
N LYS A 225 -15.13 -2.81 -8.44
CA LYS A 225 -15.06 -2.43 -7.02
C LYS A 225 -14.23 -3.37 -6.16
N ILE A 226 -13.85 -4.55 -6.67
CA ILE A 226 -13.02 -5.52 -5.91
C ILE A 226 -11.72 -4.84 -5.45
N ARG A 227 -11.04 -4.12 -6.34
CA ARG A 227 -9.79 -3.39 -6.01
C ARG A 227 -9.99 -2.36 -4.92
N THR A 228 -11.11 -1.63 -4.92
CA THR A 228 -11.44 -0.65 -3.89
C THR A 228 -11.71 -1.31 -2.55
N ALA A 229 -12.47 -2.42 -2.53
CA ALA A 229 -12.75 -3.16 -1.29
C ALA A 229 -11.46 -3.69 -0.65
N ILE A 230 -10.58 -4.29 -1.46
CA ILE A 230 -9.25 -4.76 -1.01
C ILE A 230 -8.38 -3.59 -0.55
N GLY A 231 -8.41 -2.45 -1.26
CA GLY A 231 -7.71 -1.24 -0.85
C GLY A 231 -8.13 -0.78 0.55
N VAL A 232 -9.43 -0.68 0.83
CA VAL A 232 -9.93 -0.31 2.16
C VAL A 232 -9.44 -1.27 3.25
N ALA A 233 -9.46 -2.58 3.00
CA ALA A 233 -8.92 -3.57 3.92
C ALA A 233 -7.40 -3.45 4.11
N LEU A 234 -6.65 -3.18 3.05
CA LEU A 234 -5.21 -2.91 3.11
C LEU A 234 -4.90 -1.69 3.98
N GLY A 235 -5.64 -0.58 3.81
CA GLY A 235 -5.48 0.60 4.66
C GLY A 235 -5.65 0.28 6.14
N GLY A 236 -6.75 -0.39 6.48
CA GLY A 236 -7.02 -0.83 7.85
C GLY A 236 -5.97 -1.79 8.40
N TYR A 237 -5.43 -2.69 7.57
CA TYR A 237 -4.35 -3.60 7.98
C TYR A 237 -3.06 -2.82 8.29
N VAL A 238 -2.65 -1.94 7.40
CA VAL A 238 -1.42 -1.13 7.53
C VAL A 238 -1.48 -0.20 8.76
N GLU A 239 -2.63 0.42 9.03
CA GLU A 239 -2.82 1.26 10.23
C GLU A 239 -2.53 0.53 11.55
N ASN A 240 -2.76 -0.79 11.59
CA ASN A 240 -2.48 -1.62 12.76
C ASN A 240 -1.06 -2.23 12.73
N ALA A 241 -0.51 -2.45 11.54
CA ALA A 241 0.78 -3.11 11.37
C ALA A 241 1.98 -2.16 11.51
N VAL A 242 1.84 -0.91 11.04
CA VAL A 242 2.93 0.08 11.05
C VAL A 242 3.09 0.71 12.42
N HIS A 243 4.35 0.91 12.84
CA HIS A 243 4.71 1.57 14.10
C HIS A 243 5.98 2.41 13.93
N ASP A 244 6.31 3.21 14.96
CA ASP A 244 7.51 4.04 14.99
C ASP A 244 8.79 3.20 14.77
N GLY A 245 9.79 3.78 14.10
CA GLY A 245 11.07 3.13 13.80
C GLY A 245 11.05 2.09 12.68
N MET A 246 9.89 1.82 12.05
CA MET A 246 9.75 0.79 11.03
C MET A 246 10.25 1.26 9.65
N LEU A 247 10.79 0.33 8.86
CA LEU A 247 11.05 0.52 7.44
C LEU A 247 10.02 -0.23 6.59
N VAL A 248 9.21 0.52 5.84
CA VAL A 248 8.18 -0.01 4.95
C VAL A 248 8.66 -0.01 3.50
N GLY A 249 8.76 -1.19 2.89
CA GLY A 249 8.95 -1.37 1.47
C GLY A 249 7.62 -1.27 0.73
N ILE A 250 7.52 -0.46 -0.32
CA ILE A 250 6.31 -0.37 -1.15
C ILE A 250 6.64 -0.68 -2.60
N GLY A 251 5.94 -1.68 -3.14
CA GLY A 251 5.89 -1.95 -4.56
C GLY A 251 4.97 -0.96 -5.27
N TRP A 252 4.21 -1.45 -6.24
CA TRP A 252 3.39 -0.59 -7.08
C TRP A 252 2.00 -1.19 -7.36
N GLY A 253 1.14 -0.39 -7.98
CA GLY A 253 -0.16 -0.82 -8.48
C GLY A 253 -1.35 -0.13 -7.81
N LEU A 254 -2.46 -0.12 -8.56
CA LEU A 254 -3.69 0.60 -8.20
C LEU A 254 -4.26 0.18 -6.85
N THR A 255 -4.20 -1.12 -6.50
CA THR A 255 -4.71 -1.60 -5.20
C THR A 255 -3.94 -0.99 -4.03
N LEU A 256 -2.62 -0.82 -4.14
CA LEU A 256 -1.80 -0.18 -3.10
C LEU A 256 -2.16 1.31 -2.97
N ARG A 257 -2.33 2.01 -4.11
CA ARG A 257 -2.76 3.42 -4.12
C ARG A 257 -4.12 3.62 -3.46
N LEU A 258 -5.10 2.76 -3.78
CA LEU A 258 -6.42 2.76 -3.15
C LEU A 258 -6.32 2.48 -1.65
N GLY A 259 -5.37 1.64 -1.24
CA GLY A 259 -5.06 1.42 0.18
C GLY A 259 -4.66 2.70 0.90
N LEU A 260 -3.72 3.46 0.33
CA LEU A 260 -3.29 4.74 0.90
C LEU A 260 -4.42 5.77 1.02
N GLN A 261 -5.40 5.77 0.10
CA GLN A 261 -6.57 6.66 0.18
C GLN A 261 -7.44 6.39 1.42
N SER A 262 -7.43 5.17 1.93
CA SER A 262 -8.23 4.77 3.09
C SER A 262 -7.51 4.96 4.43
N MET A 263 -6.22 5.29 4.42
CA MET A 263 -5.41 5.49 5.62
C MET A 263 -5.58 6.90 6.19
N ARG A 264 -5.54 7.00 7.52
CA ARG A 264 -5.55 8.26 8.25
C ARG A 264 -4.17 8.88 8.29
N ARG A 265 -4.14 10.22 8.24
CA ARG A 265 -2.93 10.97 8.59
C ARG A 265 -2.59 10.74 10.05
N ARG A 266 -1.37 10.27 10.31
CA ARG A 266 -0.84 10.04 11.66
C ARG A 266 0.67 10.19 11.61
N ARG A 267 1.21 11.21 12.27
CA ARG A 267 2.67 11.37 12.43
C ARG A 267 3.25 10.18 13.18
N MET A 268 4.36 9.66 12.68
CA MET A 268 5.12 8.56 13.28
C MET A 268 6.58 8.99 13.42
N THR A 269 7.24 8.51 14.46
CA THR A 269 8.64 8.84 14.75
C THR A 269 9.55 7.81 14.09
N ASP A 270 10.64 8.26 13.45
CA ASP A 270 11.64 7.40 12.80
C ASP A 270 11.07 6.39 11.79
N LEU A 271 9.92 6.70 11.19
CA LEU A 271 9.33 5.87 10.13
C LEU A 271 10.02 6.17 8.79
N SER A 272 10.36 5.12 8.05
CA SER A 272 10.90 5.23 6.70
C SER A 272 10.08 4.44 5.70
N VAL A 273 10.02 4.91 4.46
CA VAL A 273 9.44 4.19 3.34
C VAL A 273 10.44 4.10 2.17
N VAL A 274 10.52 2.93 1.53
CA VAL A 274 11.43 2.66 0.42
C VAL A 274 10.72 2.02 -0.76
N SER A 275 11.01 2.47 -1.98
CA SER A 275 10.52 1.82 -3.20
C SER A 275 11.15 0.45 -3.42
N LEU A 276 10.35 -0.56 -3.74
CA LEU A 276 10.80 -1.92 -4.05
C LEU A 276 11.08 -2.16 -5.55
N ILE A 277 10.71 -1.20 -6.40
CA ILE A 277 10.79 -1.30 -7.86
C ILE A 277 11.23 0.03 -8.44
N GLY A 278 11.93 -0.01 -9.58
CA GLY A 278 12.23 1.16 -10.39
C GLY A 278 10.96 1.91 -10.81
N SER A 279 11.13 3.08 -11.40
CA SER A 279 10.04 3.92 -11.88
C SER A 279 9.81 3.75 -13.36
N MET A 280 8.57 4.00 -13.74
CA MET A 280 8.22 4.21 -15.12
C MET A 280 8.83 5.52 -15.62
N THR A 281 9.29 5.53 -16.86
CA THR A 281 9.82 6.74 -17.53
C THR A 281 8.71 7.70 -17.99
N ARG A 282 7.45 7.24 -18.05
CA ARG A 282 6.26 8.08 -18.26
C ARG A 282 5.42 8.07 -16.99
N GLY A 283 5.20 9.25 -16.41
CA GLY A 283 4.43 9.43 -15.19
C GLY A 283 2.96 9.02 -15.37
N SER A 284 2.49 8.11 -14.53
CA SER A 284 1.07 7.87 -14.26
C SER A 284 0.85 8.09 -12.76
N GLY A 285 -0.36 8.45 -12.34
CA GLY A 285 -0.71 8.54 -10.91
C GLY A 285 -0.61 7.20 -10.16
N GLU A 286 -0.26 6.13 -10.87
CA GLU A 286 -0.06 4.75 -10.37
C GLU A 286 1.43 4.40 -10.21
N ASN A 287 2.33 5.36 -10.47
CA ASN A 287 3.77 5.17 -10.36
C ASN A 287 4.20 5.00 -8.89
N THR A 288 5.20 4.15 -8.65
CA THR A 288 5.71 3.81 -7.32
C THR A 288 6.13 5.04 -6.50
N PHE A 289 6.70 6.05 -7.16
CA PHE A 289 7.07 7.33 -6.53
C PHE A 289 5.88 8.01 -5.85
N GLU A 290 4.71 8.03 -6.49
CA GLU A 290 3.51 8.67 -5.95
C GLU A 290 2.99 7.93 -4.72
N ILE A 291 3.03 6.59 -4.76
CA ILE A 291 2.58 5.75 -3.65
C ILE A 291 3.53 5.92 -2.44
N VAL A 292 4.85 5.86 -2.67
CA VAL A 292 5.86 6.09 -1.63
C VAL A 292 5.75 7.50 -1.05
N SER A 293 5.63 8.52 -1.90
CA SER A 293 5.53 9.92 -1.45
C SER A 293 4.27 10.13 -0.62
N ARG A 294 3.12 9.63 -1.08
CA ARG A 294 1.84 9.76 -0.38
C ARG A 294 1.84 9.02 0.96
N PHE A 295 2.42 7.82 1.03
CA PHE A 295 2.55 7.10 2.29
C PHE A 295 3.35 7.92 3.31
N ALA A 296 4.48 8.49 2.87
CA ALA A 296 5.28 9.35 3.72
C ALA A 296 4.58 10.65 4.10
N ASP A 297 3.79 11.27 3.22
CA ASP A 297 2.99 12.45 3.55
C ASP A 297 1.93 12.16 4.61
N LEU A 298 1.34 10.95 4.58
CA LEU A 298 0.35 10.53 5.57
C LEU A 298 0.98 10.32 6.96
N HIS A 299 2.25 9.92 6.99
CA HIS A 299 2.91 9.48 8.23
C HIS A 299 4.09 10.32 8.70
N ASP A 300 4.46 11.37 7.97
CA ASP A 300 5.67 12.18 8.22
C ASP A 300 6.96 11.34 8.16
N ALA A 301 7.00 10.40 7.20
CA ALA A 301 8.08 9.42 7.07
C ALA A 301 9.22 9.91 6.15
N ASP A 302 10.43 9.40 6.38
CA ASP A 302 11.53 9.57 5.44
C ASP A 302 11.30 8.74 4.17
N ARG A 303 11.65 9.31 3.01
CA ARG A 303 11.36 8.75 1.68
C ARG A 303 12.64 8.30 0.98
N PHE A 304 12.64 7.08 0.47
CA PHE A 304 13.76 6.51 -0.26
C PHE A 304 13.27 5.90 -1.58
N TYR A 305 13.90 6.28 -2.69
CA TYR A 305 13.44 5.88 -4.01
C TYR A 305 14.49 5.10 -4.76
N LEU A 306 14.09 3.98 -5.36
CA LEU A 306 14.88 3.28 -6.35
C LEU A 306 14.76 4.04 -7.68
N ALA A 307 15.53 5.13 -7.78
CA ALA A 307 15.48 6.09 -8.89
C ALA A 307 16.18 5.53 -10.15
N ALA A 308 15.61 4.47 -10.71
CA ALA A 308 16.08 3.76 -11.89
C ALA A 308 14.87 3.38 -12.77
N PRO A 309 15.04 3.09 -14.07
CA PRO A 309 13.93 2.57 -14.89
C PRO A 309 13.44 1.22 -14.37
N VAL A 310 12.15 0.91 -14.50
CA VAL A 310 11.57 -0.42 -14.19
C VAL A 310 12.34 -1.55 -14.86
N TYR A 311 12.63 -1.41 -16.15
CA TYR A 311 13.49 -2.31 -16.90
C TYR A 311 14.70 -1.54 -17.41
N ALA A 312 15.89 -2.04 -17.15
CA ALA A 312 17.11 -1.61 -17.81
C ALA A 312 17.05 -1.93 -19.31
N ASP A 313 17.93 -1.38 -20.12
CA ASP A 313 18.07 -1.69 -21.55
C ASP A 313 18.56 -3.12 -21.76
N ASP A 314 19.49 -3.56 -20.92
CA ASP A 314 20.07 -4.91 -20.92
C ASP A 314 20.48 -5.38 -19.51
N GLU A 315 20.89 -6.64 -19.39
CA GLU A 315 21.28 -7.27 -18.12
C GLU A 315 22.57 -6.67 -17.54
N ALA A 316 23.51 -6.23 -18.37
CA ALA A 316 24.76 -5.62 -17.92
C ALA A 316 24.51 -4.23 -17.33
N GLN A 317 23.61 -3.45 -17.93
CA GLN A 317 23.17 -2.17 -17.41
C GLN A 317 22.42 -2.36 -16.08
N ARG A 318 21.51 -3.34 -15.98
CA ARG A 318 20.87 -3.69 -14.71
C ARG A 318 21.91 -4.02 -13.63
N GLY A 319 22.88 -4.86 -13.97
CA GLY A 319 23.97 -5.24 -13.06
C GLY A 319 24.74 -4.02 -12.57
N SER A 320 25.10 -3.12 -13.49
CA SER A 320 25.83 -1.88 -13.18
C SER A 320 25.04 -0.94 -12.28
N LEU A 321 23.72 -0.77 -12.53
CA LEU A 321 22.83 0.04 -11.70
C LEU A 321 22.72 -0.48 -10.26
N LEU A 322 22.71 -1.81 -10.07
CA LEU A 322 22.55 -2.45 -8.75
C LEU A 322 23.87 -2.76 -8.04
N ALA A 323 25.03 -2.57 -8.70
CA ALA A 323 26.34 -2.92 -8.15
C ALA A 323 27.03 -1.78 -7.38
N GLY A 324 26.64 -0.51 -7.57
CA GLY A 324 27.38 0.59 -6.96
C GLY A 324 26.58 1.87 -6.69
N GLY A 325 27.16 2.74 -5.86
CA GLY A 325 26.65 4.07 -5.57
C GLY A 325 25.35 4.09 -4.78
N VAL A 326 24.64 5.21 -4.88
CA VAL A 326 23.40 5.49 -4.12
C VAL A 326 22.32 4.43 -4.36
N LEU A 327 22.19 3.90 -5.59
CA LEU A 327 21.18 2.88 -5.89
C LEU A 327 21.42 1.57 -5.14
N ARG A 328 22.68 1.20 -4.90
CA ARG A 328 23.02 0.03 -4.08
C ARG A 328 22.56 0.21 -2.65
N GLU A 329 22.80 1.38 -2.06
CA GLU A 329 22.37 1.71 -0.69
C GLU A 329 20.84 1.65 -0.56
N ILE A 330 20.11 2.19 -1.54
CA ILE A 330 18.64 2.09 -1.56
C ILE A 330 18.17 0.64 -1.72
N TYR A 331 18.82 -0.14 -2.58
CA TYR A 331 18.50 -1.56 -2.75
C TYR A 331 18.74 -2.35 -1.45
N ASP A 332 19.87 -2.13 -0.78
CA ASP A 332 20.17 -2.77 0.51
C ASP A 332 19.20 -2.31 1.61
N LYS A 333 18.75 -1.06 1.57
CA LYS A 333 17.67 -0.55 2.44
C LYS A 333 16.35 -1.27 2.14
N ALA A 334 15.97 -1.46 0.88
CA ALA A 334 14.78 -2.21 0.49
C ALA A 334 14.80 -3.66 1.01
N LYS A 335 15.96 -4.32 1.00
CA LYS A 335 16.15 -5.67 1.59
C LYS A 335 15.94 -5.71 3.10
N ALA A 336 16.22 -4.59 3.78
CA ALA A 336 16.13 -4.47 5.23
C ALA A 336 14.74 -4.01 5.72
N ALA A 337 13.75 -3.92 4.84
CA ALA A 337 12.40 -3.55 5.23
C ALA A 337 11.79 -4.56 6.22
N ASP A 338 11.00 -4.07 7.16
CA ASP A 338 10.27 -4.87 8.16
C ASP A 338 8.92 -5.35 7.61
N LEU A 339 8.34 -4.53 6.73
CA LEU A 339 7.05 -4.70 6.09
C LEU A 339 7.18 -4.36 4.60
N ALA A 340 6.74 -5.25 3.71
CA ALA A 340 6.61 -4.99 2.29
C ALA A 340 5.13 -5.01 1.86
N LEU A 341 4.72 -4.02 1.10
CA LEU A 341 3.39 -3.95 0.47
C LEU A 341 3.53 -4.18 -1.02
N VAL A 342 2.93 -5.27 -1.53
CA VAL A 342 3.00 -5.64 -2.94
C VAL A 342 1.62 -5.95 -3.51
N SER A 343 1.50 -5.82 -4.82
CA SER A 343 0.35 -6.28 -5.60
C SER A 343 0.85 -7.07 -6.80
N VAL A 344 -0.04 -7.82 -7.46
CA VAL A 344 0.28 -8.60 -8.66
C VAL A 344 -0.55 -8.18 -9.86
N GLY A 345 0.04 -8.31 -11.04
CA GLY A 345 -0.66 -8.24 -12.32
C GLY A 345 -0.79 -9.64 -12.94
N ASN A 346 -1.86 -9.90 -13.66
CA ASN A 346 -2.01 -11.09 -14.50
C ASN A 346 -1.51 -10.78 -15.93
N VAL A 347 -1.53 -11.75 -16.85
CA VAL A 347 -1.15 -11.49 -18.26
C VAL A 347 -2.36 -11.03 -19.09
N SER A 348 -2.96 -9.90 -18.72
CA SER A 348 -4.03 -9.24 -19.50
C SER A 348 -3.85 -7.72 -19.50
N ASP A 349 -4.64 -7.02 -20.32
CA ASP A 349 -4.62 -5.56 -20.44
C ASP A 349 -5.01 -4.83 -19.13
N GLN A 350 -5.47 -5.57 -18.11
CA GLN A 350 -5.70 -5.05 -16.76
C GLN A 350 -4.40 -4.94 -15.93
N ASN A 351 -3.30 -5.53 -16.41
CA ASN A 351 -1.97 -5.35 -15.85
C ASN A 351 -1.45 -3.95 -16.19
N LEU A 352 -0.93 -3.24 -15.18
CA LEU A 352 -0.43 -1.88 -15.34
C LEU A 352 0.74 -1.79 -16.34
N MET A 353 1.60 -2.81 -16.41
CA MET A 353 2.69 -2.87 -17.40
C MET A 353 2.16 -2.87 -18.83
N LEU A 354 1.07 -3.60 -19.07
CA LEU A 354 0.43 -3.73 -20.38
C LEU A 354 -0.42 -2.49 -20.71
N ALA A 355 -1.23 -2.03 -19.75
CA ALA A 355 -2.06 -0.84 -19.91
C ALA A 355 -1.26 0.43 -20.25
N LEU A 356 0.02 0.49 -19.82
CA LEU A 356 0.92 1.61 -20.07
C LEU A 356 1.92 1.36 -21.21
N GLY A 357 1.80 0.24 -21.92
CA GLY A 357 2.61 -0.07 -23.08
C GLY A 357 4.08 -0.40 -22.80
N VAL A 358 4.42 -0.75 -21.56
CA VAL A 358 5.81 -1.01 -21.14
C VAL A 358 6.34 -2.31 -21.71
N VAL A 359 5.45 -3.29 -21.88
CA VAL A 359 5.79 -4.68 -22.25
C VAL A 359 4.98 -5.18 -23.46
N ASP A 360 4.39 -4.28 -24.24
CA ASP A 360 3.52 -4.62 -25.38
C ASP A 360 4.22 -5.48 -26.42
N ARG A 361 5.53 -5.28 -26.60
CA ARG A 361 6.33 -6.03 -27.57
C ARG A 361 6.66 -7.43 -27.06
N GLU A 362 6.71 -7.60 -25.75
CA GLU A 362 7.14 -8.81 -25.06
C GLU A 362 5.96 -9.72 -24.68
N VAL A 363 4.72 -9.21 -24.63
CA VAL A 363 3.56 -9.97 -24.10
C VAL A 363 3.33 -11.31 -24.78
N ALA A 364 3.50 -11.38 -26.11
CA ALA A 364 3.33 -12.63 -26.85
C ALA A 364 4.42 -13.65 -26.48
N ALA A 365 5.66 -13.21 -26.34
CA ALA A 365 6.78 -14.05 -25.93
C ALA A 365 6.66 -14.51 -24.47
N LEU A 366 6.18 -13.63 -23.57
CA LEU A 366 5.89 -13.96 -22.16
C LEU A 366 4.80 -15.04 -22.05
N ARG A 367 3.71 -14.91 -22.84
CA ARG A 367 2.65 -15.93 -22.91
C ARG A 367 3.19 -17.26 -23.43
N ALA A 368 4.00 -17.23 -24.49
CA ALA A 368 4.63 -18.43 -25.04
C ALA A 368 5.60 -19.09 -24.04
N ALA A 369 6.25 -18.30 -23.17
CA ALA A 369 7.10 -18.78 -22.09
C ALA A 369 6.32 -19.27 -20.85
N GLY A 370 4.98 -19.25 -20.88
CA GLY A 370 4.13 -19.76 -19.81
C GLY A 370 3.86 -18.77 -18.66
N ALA A 371 4.11 -17.47 -18.87
CA ALA A 371 3.85 -16.47 -17.84
C ALA A 371 2.35 -16.38 -17.52
N VAL A 372 2.01 -16.37 -16.22
CA VAL A 372 0.63 -16.18 -15.70
C VAL A 372 0.42 -14.79 -15.09
N GLY A 373 1.50 -14.09 -14.74
CA GLY A 373 1.47 -12.74 -14.18
C GLY A 373 2.82 -12.28 -13.68
N ASP A 374 2.85 -11.15 -12.98
CA ASP A 374 4.06 -10.55 -12.41
C ASP A 374 3.93 -10.20 -10.93
N VAL A 375 5.06 -10.27 -10.22
CA VAL A 375 5.26 -9.71 -8.87
C VAL A 375 6.44 -8.74 -8.97
N LEU A 376 6.23 -7.47 -8.66
CA LEU A 376 7.25 -6.41 -8.82
C LEU A 376 7.90 -6.43 -10.22
N GLY A 377 7.11 -6.62 -11.30
CA GLY A 377 7.62 -6.67 -12.67
C GLY A 377 8.37 -7.96 -13.04
N THR A 378 8.59 -8.88 -12.10
CA THR A 378 9.16 -10.21 -12.40
C THR A 378 8.04 -11.16 -12.81
N TRP A 379 8.07 -11.63 -14.05
CA TRP A 379 7.06 -12.50 -14.64
C TRP A 379 7.23 -13.95 -14.20
N LEU A 380 6.14 -14.60 -13.78
CA LEU A 380 6.13 -15.92 -13.17
C LEU A 380 5.28 -16.91 -13.96
N ASP A 381 5.66 -18.19 -13.92
CA ASP A 381 4.82 -19.32 -14.34
C ASP A 381 3.77 -19.69 -13.27
N ALA A 382 2.89 -20.66 -13.57
CA ALA A 382 1.84 -21.12 -12.67
C ALA A 382 2.37 -21.77 -11.37
N GLU A 383 3.62 -22.23 -11.39
CA GLU A 383 4.34 -22.77 -10.24
C GLU A 383 5.12 -21.70 -9.47
N GLY A 384 5.04 -20.43 -9.87
CA GLY A 384 5.70 -19.28 -9.28
C GLY A 384 7.21 -19.18 -9.54
N ARG A 385 7.76 -19.91 -10.51
CA ARG A 385 9.14 -19.70 -10.95
C ARG A 385 9.20 -18.52 -11.91
N PRO A 386 10.23 -17.67 -11.85
CA PRO A 386 10.46 -16.70 -12.91
C PRO A 386 10.57 -17.39 -14.27
N VAL A 387 9.78 -16.93 -15.25
CA VAL A 387 9.89 -17.45 -16.61
C VAL A 387 11.26 -17.11 -17.19
N ASP A 388 11.83 -18.03 -17.99
CA ASP A 388 13.08 -17.78 -18.70
C ASP A 388 12.83 -16.80 -19.86
N HIS A 389 12.94 -15.50 -19.56
CA HIS A 389 12.69 -14.44 -20.52
C HIS A 389 13.68 -13.28 -20.31
N PRO A 390 14.22 -12.66 -21.38
CA PRO A 390 15.16 -11.54 -21.27
C PRO A 390 14.65 -10.35 -20.43
N LEU A 391 13.33 -10.13 -20.44
CA LEU A 391 12.70 -9.05 -19.66
C LEU A 391 12.94 -9.21 -18.15
N ASN A 392 12.88 -10.43 -17.61
CA ASN A 392 13.16 -10.69 -16.20
C ASN A 392 14.62 -10.38 -15.83
N ARG A 393 15.58 -10.62 -16.75
CA ARG A 393 17.01 -10.31 -16.56
C ARG A 393 17.31 -8.81 -16.56
N ARG A 394 16.38 -7.99 -17.04
CA ARG A 394 16.49 -6.52 -17.11
C ARG A 394 15.74 -5.81 -15.98
N MET A 395 14.99 -6.55 -15.17
CA MET A 395 14.11 -6.00 -14.13
C MET A 395 14.89 -5.33 -12.99
N VAL A 396 14.64 -4.04 -12.76
CA VAL A 396 15.23 -3.27 -11.65
C VAL A 396 14.22 -3.21 -10.50
N ALA A 397 14.20 -4.26 -9.70
CA ALA A 397 13.39 -4.37 -8.50
C ALA A 397 14.07 -5.27 -7.47
N LEU A 398 13.59 -5.21 -6.23
CA LEU A 398 13.92 -6.18 -5.20
C LEU A 398 13.64 -7.60 -5.74
N SER A 399 14.64 -8.48 -5.67
CA SER A 399 14.46 -9.87 -6.10
C SER A 399 13.39 -10.58 -5.26
N LEU A 400 12.71 -11.58 -5.82
CA LEU A 400 11.66 -12.32 -5.09
C LEU A 400 12.22 -13.10 -3.90
N ASP A 401 13.47 -13.55 -3.98
CA ASP A 401 14.18 -14.18 -2.86
C ASP A 401 14.49 -13.19 -1.74
N ASP A 402 14.87 -11.95 -2.08
CA ASP A 402 15.06 -10.89 -1.10
C ASP A 402 13.71 -10.44 -0.50
N LEU A 403 12.67 -10.33 -1.33
CA LEU A 403 11.31 -10.03 -0.89
C LEU A 403 10.82 -11.07 0.13
N ALA A 404 10.99 -12.36 -0.15
CA ALA A 404 10.57 -13.45 0.73
C ALA A 404 11.30 -13.46 2.10
N ARG A 405 12.44 -12.77 2.23
CA ARG A 405 13.19 -12.64 3.49
C ARG A 405 12.65 -11.53 4.39
N ILE A 406 11.85 -10.61 3.85
CA ILE A 406 11.23 -9.54 4.64
C ILE A 406 10.26 -10.16 5.65
N PRO A 407 10.28 -9.77 6.94
CA PRO A 407 9.47 -10.42 7.98
C PRO A 407 7.97 -10.43 7.71
N THR A 408 7.46 -9.39 7.06
CA THR A 408 6.04 -9.24 6.72
C THR A 408 5.90 -8.80 5.27
N VAL A 409 5.35 -9.64 4.41
CA VAL A 409 5.10 -9.30 3.00
C VAL A 409 3.61 -9.45 2.72
N VAL A 410 2.95 -8.30 2.59
CA VAL A 410 1.52 -8.18 2.34
C VAL A 410 1.26 -8.13 0.84
N LEU A 411 0.58 -9.16 0.35
CA LEU A 411 -0.01 -9.17 -0.98
C LEU A 411 -1.45 -8.68 -0.92
N ALA A 412 -1.72 -7.52 -1.51
CA ALA A 412 -3.08 -6.99 -1.65
C ALA A 412 -3.51 -7.08 -3.11
N SER A 413 -4.32 -8.09 -3.46
CA SER A 413 -4.81 -8.34 -4.81
C SER A 413 -5.97 -9.33 -4.78
N GLY A 414 -6.87 -9.26 -5.76
CA GLY A 414 -8.02 -10.15 -5.86
C GLY A 414 -8.67 -10.08 -7.24
N GLY A 415 -9.82 -10.75 -7.36
CA GLY A 415 -10.51 -11.05 -8.60
C GLY A 415 -10.09 -12.39 -9.20
N SER A 416 -11.07 -13.16 -9.68
CA SER A 416 -10.87 -14.52 -10.20
C SER A 416 -9.84 -14.62 -11.33
N TYR A 417 -9.66 -13.56 -12.12
CA TYR A 417 -8.69 -13.46 -13.20
C TYR A 417 -7.22 -13.39 -12.73
N LYS A 418 -6.97 -13.15 -11.43
CA LYS A 418 -5.64 -13.15 -10.81
C LYS A 418 -5.32 -14.45 -10.06
N PHE A 419 -6.19 -15.45 -10.13
CA PHE A 419 -6.03 -16.69 -9.38
C PHE A 419 -4.66 -17.34 -9.57
N GLU A 420 -4.23 -17.56 -10.82
CA GLU A 420 -2.98 -18.26 -11.10
C GLU A 420 -1.76 -17.54 -10.52
N ILE A 421 -1.66 -16.21 -10.71
CA ILE A 421 -0.50 -15.45 -10.21
C ILE A 421 -0.50 -15.32 -8.67
N ILE A 422 -1.67 -15.15 -8.04
CA ILE A 422 -1.77 -15.09 -6.58
C ILE A 422 -1.40 -16.46 -5.99
N ARG A 423 -1.96 -17.54 -6.54
CA ARG A 423 -1.62 -18.91 -6.16
C ARG A 423 -0.12 -19.19 -6.32
N ALA A 424 0.47 -18.81 -7.45
CA ALA A 424 1.90 -18.96 -7.72
C ALA A 424 2.77 -18.27 -6.65
N ALA A 425 2.44 -17.02 -6.29
CA ALA A 425 3.15 -16.26 -5.25
C ALA A 425 3.02 -16.90 -3.86
N LEU A 426 1.83 -17.40 -3.51
CA LEU A 426 1.57 -18.07 -2.24
C LEU A 426 2.31 -19.42 -2.12
N ARG A 427 2.28 -20.25 -3.19
CA ARG A 427 2.95 -21.56 -3.21
C ARG A 427 4.46 -21.45 -3.06
N ARG A 428 5.07 -20.38 -3.58
CA ARG A 428 6.49 -20.07 -3.44
C ARG A 428 6.84 -19.36 -2.15
N ARG A 429 5.85 -18.95 -1.36
CA ARG A 429 6.03 -18.19 -0.11
C ARG A 429 6.79 -16.88 -0.32
N TYR A 430 6.65 -16.25 -1.48
CA TYR A 430 7.17 -14.89 -1.69
C TYR A 430 6.44 -13.87 -0.81
N VAL A 431 5.23 -14.21 -0.39
CA VAL A 431 4.36 -13.39 0.45
C VAL A 431 3.86 -14.22 1.64
N ASN A 432 3.62 -13.56 2.78
CA ASN A 432 3.16 -14.24 3.99
C ASN A 432 1.93 -13.58 4.62
N VAL A 433 1.39 -12.52 4.03
CA VAL A 433 0.08 -11.96 4.37
C VAL A 433 -0.71 -11.76 3.08
N LEU A 434 -1.98 -12.17 3.05
CA LEU A 434 -2.85 -12.01 1.88
C LEU A 434 -4.08 -11.17 2.23
N ILE A 435 -4.36 -10.15 1.40
CA ILE A 435 -5.60 -9.37 1.45
C ILE A 435 -6.30 -9.53 0.10
N THR A 436 -7.47 -10.19 0.10
CA THR A 436 -8.18 -10.60 -1.11
C THR A 436 -9.71 -10.55 -0.93
N ASP A 437 -10.47 -10.75 -2.00
CA ASP A 437 -11.91 -10.93 -1.97
C ASP A 437 -12.35 -12.39 -1.75
N GLU A 438 -13.59 -12.55 -1.28
CA GLU A 438 -14.23 -13.80 -0.86
C GLU A 438 -14.24 -14.88 -1.96
N THR A 439 -14.69 -14.55 -3.17
CA THR A 439 -14.75 -15.51 -4.29
C THR A 439 -13.37 -16.04 -4.67
N LEU A 440 -12.34 -15.19 -4.69
CA LEU A 440 -10.98 -15.68 -4.92
C LEU A 440 -10.47 -16.52 -3.74
N ALA A 441 -10.77 -16.11 -2.50
CA ALA A 441 -10.41 -16.83 -1.29
C ALA A 441 -11.02 -18.24 -1.24
N GLU A 442 -12.28 -18.41 -1.64
CA GLU A 442 -12.95 -19.71 -1.78
C GLU A 442 -12.17 -20.62 -2.75
N ARG A 443 -11.87 -20.11 -3.94
CA ARG A 443 -11.12 -20.87 -4.95
C ARG A 443 -9.71 -21.24 -4.49
N LEU A 444 -9.01 -20.33 -3.79
CA LEU A 444 -7.71 -20.61 -3.18
C LEU A 444 -7.81 -21.61 -2.02
N ALA A 445 -8.92 -21.61 -1.30
CA ALA A 445 -9.21 -22.56 -0.24
C ALA A 445 -9.53 -23.95 -0.79
N GLU A 446 -9.97 -24.09 -2.04
CA GLU A 446 -10.21 -25.38 -2.71
C GLU A 446 -8.97 -25.90 -3.47
N ASP A 447 -7.92 -25.09 -3.66
CA ASP A 447 -6.71 -25.48 -4.39
C ASP A 447 -6.07 -26.74 -3.79
N GLY A 448 -5.93 -27.80 -4.61
CA GLY A 448 -5.35 -29.08 -4.22
C GLY A 448 -6.32 -30.08 -3.56
N GLU A 449 -7.63 -29.83 -3.56
CA GLU A 449 -8.67 -30.84 -3.24
C GLU A 449 -9.11 -31.66 -4.47
N GLY A 450 -8.29 -31.69 -5.52
CA GLY A 450 -8.50 -32.46 -6.75
C GLY A 450 -7.42 -33.48 -7.02
#